data_AF-A0A944IZC2-F1
#
_entry.id   AF-A0A944IZC2-F1
#
_cell.length_a   1.000
_cell.length_b   1.000
_cell.length_c   1.000
_cell.angle_alpha   90.00
_cell.angle_beta   90.00
_cell.angle_gamma   90.00
#
_symmetry.space_group_name_H-M   'P 1'
#
loop_
_entity.id
_entity.type
_entity.pdbx_description
1 polymer ?
#
loop_
_entity_poly.entity_id
_entity_poly.type
_entity_poly.pdbx_seq_one_letter_code
_entity_poly.pdbx_strand_id
1 'polypeptide(L)'
;MAYRPPLADAAERVSALAELEAQMGVRLPEDYRNFLTCVGAGRAGPAYGLFPVRRVQGRWRWEGDGADLADLSMLARPFPDHGPDPESLDALRAERPEEEDFDEVEEFDDAIEAWDERWEALMFAPERTAGAIVISHLGCAQREWLIISGTHRGTIWSDCRADDADLVPLLAHDGKPVTFARWYITWLEEAELTAHQPLTRTSSEN
;
A
#
# COMPACT_ATOMS: atom_id res chain seq x y z
N MET A 1 27.09 -22.74 21.03
CA MET A 1 26.74 -22.00 19.80
C MET A 1 26.20 -20.66 20.25
N ALA A 2 27.01 -19.60 20.21
CA ALA A 2 26.64 -18.29 20.75
C ALA A 2 25.66 -17.60 19.80
N TYR A 3 24.55 -17.08 20.35
CA TYR A 3 23.63 -16.21 19.64
C TYR A 3 24.41 -14.98 19.14
N ARG A 4 24.55 -14.88 17.81
CA ARG A 4 25.08 -13.70 17.14
C ARG A 4 23.90 -12.75 16.94
N PRO A 5 23.85 -11.58 17.60
CA PRO A 5 22.76 -10.65 17.39
C PRO A 5 22.77 -10.18 15.93
N PRO A 6 21.62 -10.08 15.23
CA PRO A 6 21.55 -9.68 13.83
C PRO A 6 21.61 -8.16 13.70
N LEU A 7 22.68 -7.57 14.21
CA LEU A 7 23.18 -6.33 13.63
C LEU A 7 24.04 -6.77 12.45
N ALA A 8 23.41 -7.01 11.28
CA ALA A 8 24.06 -6.56 10.05
C ALA A 8 24.50 -5.12 10.33
N ASP A 9 25.80 -4.85 10.16
CA ASP A 9 26.45 -3.61 10.58
C ASP A 9 25.58 -2.43 10.17
N ALA A 10 25.34 -1.46 11.04
CA ALA A 10 24.55 -0.28 10.66
C ALA A 10 25.09 0.36 9.37
N ALA A 11 26.41 0.26 9.15
CA ALA A 11 27.06 0.62 7.89
C ALA A 11 26.58 -0.20 6.68
N GLU A 12 26.40 -1.52 6.83
CA GLU A 12 25.88 -2.41 5.79
C GLU A 12 24.43 -2.05 5.43
N ARG A 13 23.60 -1.75 6.44
CA ARG A 13 22.21 -1.31 6.22
C ARG A 13 22.13 0.04 5.50
N VAL A 14 23.01 0.99 5.86
CA VAL A 14 23.09 2.29 5.18
C VAL A 14 23.57 2.13 3.74
N SER A 15 24.55 1.26 3.48
CA SER A 15 25.01 0.94 2.12
C SER A 15 23.91 0.29 1.29
N ALA A 16 23.20 -0.69 1.86
CA ALA A 16 22.07 -1.35 1.21
C ALA A 16 20.93 -0.38 0.88
N LEU A 17 20.61 0.54 1.79
CA LEU A 17 19.64 1.61 1.54
C LEU A 17 20.10 2.52 0.38
N ALA A 18 21.38 2.88 0.33
CA ALA A 18 21.91 3.69 -0.78
C ALA A 18 21.82 2.96 -2.12
N GLU A 19 22.10 1.65 -2.17
CA GLU A 19 21.91 0.83 -3.37
C GLU A 19 20.44 0.75 -3.80
N LEU A 20 19.53 0.57 -2.84
CA LEU A 20 18.08 0.56 -3.07
C LEU A 20 17.63 1.89 -3.69
N GLU A 21 17.97 3.02 -3.07
CA GLU A 21 17.61 4.36 -3.57
C GLU A 21 18.24 4.66 -4.94
N ALA A 22 19.47 4.20 -5.17
CA ALA A 22 20.11 4.32 -6.47
C ALA A 22 19.39 3.49 -7.55
N GLN A 23 18.92 2.29 -7.21
CA GLN A 23 18.13 1.46 -8.13
C GLN A 23 16.78 2.11 -8.44
N MET A 24 16.10 2.68 -7.44
CA MET A 24 14.78 3.30 -7.61
C MET A 24 14.85 4.70 -8.23
N GLY A 25 16.03 5.30 -8.32
CA GLY A 25 16.21 6.66 -8.84
C GLY A 25 15.63 7.76 -7.94
N VAL A 26 15.29 7.43 -6.70
CA VAL A 26 14.66 8.35 -5.74
C VAL A 26 15.06 8.03 -4.31
N ARG A 27 15.13 9.06 -3.46
CA ARG A 27 15.31 8.91 -2.02
C ARG A 27 13.98 8.58 -1.35
N LEU A 28 13.99 7.59 -0.47
CA LEU A 28 12.83 7.19 0.32
C LEU A 28 12.48 8.23 1.41
N PRO A 29 11.22 8.32 1.88
CA PRO A 29 10.81 9.19 2.98
C PRO A 29 11.69 9.02 4.22
N GLU A 30 11.97 10.11 4.93
CA GLU A 30 12.92 10.11 6.06
C GLU A 30 12.51 9.12 7.16
N ASP A 31 11.23 9.13 7.55
CA ASP A 31 10.64 8.18 8.48
C ASP A 31 10.88 6.72 8.06
N TYR A 32 10.70 6.43 6.77
CA TYR A 32 10.87 5.07 6.25
C TYR A 32 12.35 4.67 6.15
N ARG A 33 13.25 5.61 5.81
CA ARG A 33 14.70 5.40 5.86
C ARG A 33 15.13 5.03 7.27
N ASN A 34 14.71 5.82 8.25
CA ASN A 34 15.02 5.60 9.67
C ASN A 34 14.52 4.22 10.13
N PHE A 35 13.33 3.82 9.70
CA PHE A 35 12.79 2.49 9.98
C PHE A 35 13.68 1.37 9.39
N LEU A 36 14.04 1.46 8.11
CA LEU A 36 14.87 0.45 7.45
C LEU A 36 16.27 0.31 8.09
N THR A 37 16.85 1.42 8.55
CA THR A 37 18.18 1.44 9.16
C THR A 37 18.17 1.05 10.63
N CYS A 38 17.17 1.48 11.41
CA CYS A 38 17.17 1.37 12.88
C CYS A 38 16.28 0.26 13.42
N VAL A 39 15.19 -0.10 12.72
CA VAL A 39 14.21 -1.09 13.19
C VAL A 39 14.40 -2.40 12.44
N GLY A 40 14.23 -2.40 11.12
CA GLY A 40 14.34 -3.62 10.33
C GLY A 40 13.76 -3.49 8.93
N ALA A 41 13.96 -4.54 8.13
CA ALA A 41 13.47 -4.61 6.75
C ALA A 41 12.01 -5.14 6.67
N GLY A 42 11.13 -4.74 7.60
CA GLY A 42 9.71 -5.15 7.63
C GLY A 42 9.40 -6.50 8.29
N ARG A 43 8.23 -7.07 7.96
CA ARG A 43 7.52 -8.23 8.55
C ARG A 43 6.48 -7.90 9.62
N ALA A 44 6.90 -7.49 10.81
CA ALA A 44 5.95 -7.12 11.87
C ALA A 44 5.46 -5.69 11.63
N GLY A 45 4.15 -5.50 11.62
CA GLY A 45 3.53 -4.21 11.35
C GLY A 45 2.00 -4.29 11.36
N PRO A 46 1.34 -3.16 11.09
CA PRO A 46 -0.11 -3.06 10.99
C PRO A 46 -0.73 -4.11 10.07
N ALA A 47 -2.00 -4.44 10.32
CA ALA A 47 -2.77 -5.46 9.58
C ALA A 47 -2.03 -6.81 9.46
N TYR A 48 -1.76 -7.27 8.24
CA TYR A 48 -1.05 -8.52 7.98
C TYR A 48 0.48 -8.38 7.96
N GLY A 49 0.98 -7.21 8.37
CA GLY A 49 2.41 -6.95 8.49
C GLY A 49 2.95 -6.07 7.36
N LEU A 50 4.19 -5.61 7.58
CA LEU A 50 4.89 -4.71 6.66
C LEU A 50 5.61 -5.51 5.57
N PHE A 51 5.45 -5.11 4.32
CA PHE A 51 6.12 -5.74 3.19
C PHE A 51 7.63 -5.57 3.28
N PRO A 52 8.38 -6.67 3.43
CA PRO A 52 9.81 -6.58 3.49
C PRO A 52 10.42 -6.18 2.15
N VAL A 53 11.42 -5.30 2.20
CA VAL A 53 12.27 -4.99 1.06
C VAL A 53 13.50 -5.89 1.05
N ARG A 54 13.75 -6.59 -0.06
CA ARG A 54 14.87 -7.54 -0.19
C ARG A 54 15.46 -7.52 -1.58
N ARG A 55 16.70 -8.00 -1.68
CA ARG A 55 17.37 -8.23 -2.95
C ARG A 55 17.10 -9.65 -3.44
N VAL A 56 16.42 -9.77 -4.58
CA VAL A 56 16.15 -11.05 -5.26
C VAL A 56 16.79 -11.01 -6.63
N GLN A 57 17.61 -12.01 -6.95
CA GLN A 57 18.36 -12.07 -8.20
C GLN A 57 19.14 -10.77 -8.52
N GLY A 58 19.70 -10.14 -7.48
CA GLY A 58 20.49 -8.92 -7.61
C GLY A 58 19.69 -7.62 -7.71
N ARG A 59 18.35 -7.66 -7.70
CA ARG A 59 17.49 -6.47 -7.72
C ARG A 59 16.70 -6.31 -6.44
N TRP A 60 16.62 -5.09 -5.94
CA TRP A 60 15.77 -4.73 -4.81
C TRP A 60 14.30 -4.70 -5.21
N ARG A 61 13.44 -5.26 -4.36
CA ARG A 61 11.99 -5.21 -4.49
C ARG A 61 11.30 -5.38 -3.13
N TRP A 62 10.07 -4.91 -3.03
CA TRP A 62 9.17 -5.22 -1.92
C TRP A 62 8.49 -6.56 -2.19
N GLU A 63 8.28 -7.37 -1.14
CA GLU A 63 7.63 -8.68 -1.25
C GLU A 63 6.37 -8.73 -0.39
N GLY A 64 5.23 -8.98 -1.02
CA GLY A 64 3.93 -9.08 -0.37
C GLY A 64 2.82 -9.22 -1.40
N ASP A 65 1.62 -9.56 -0.95
CA ASP A 65 0.43 -9.65 -1.81
C ASP A 65 0.07 -8.27 -2.37
N GLY A 66 0.10 -8.13 -3.70
CA GLY A 66 -0.10 -6.86 -4.41
C GLY A 66 1.11 -5.93 -4.43
N ALA A 67 2.30 -6.36 -3.98
CA ALA A 67 3.51 -5.53 -4.06
C ALA A 67 3.91 -5.17 -5.51
N ASP A 68 3.51 -6.01 -6.47
CA ASP A 68 3.71 -5.86 -7.91
C ASP A 68 2.75 -4.86 -8.57
N LEU A 69 1.72 -4.39 -7.85
CA LEU A 69 0.85 -3.31 -8.32
C LEU A 69 1.59 -1.96 -8.41
N ALA A 70 2.70 -1.81 -7.70
CA ALA A 70 3.54 -0.63 -7.75
C ALA A 70 4.55 -0.74 -8.91
N ASP A 71 4.42 0.13 -9.92
CA ASP A 71 5.44 0.26 -10.95
C ASP A 71 6.67 1.00 -10.39
N LEU A 72 7.66 0.21 -9.97
CA LEU A 72 8.91 0.72 -9.41
C LEU A 72 9.71 1.61 -10.39
N SER A 73 9.47 1.51 -11.70
CA SER A 73 10.10 2.39 -12.69
C SER A 73 9.56 3.82 -12.66
N MET A 74 8.36 4.02 -12.08
CA MET A 74 7.72 5.32 -11.91
C MET A 74 7.95 5.93 -10.52
N LEU A 75 8.78 5.32 -9.66
CA LEU A 75 8.87 5.73 -8.26
C LEU A 75 9.43 7.15 -8.06
N ALA A 76 10.22 7.66 -9.00
CA ALA A 76 10.72 9.03 -9.00
C ALA A 76 9.71 10.07 -9.53
N ARG A 77 8.64 9.63 -10.20
CA ARG A 77 7.57 10.52 -10.66
C ARG A 77 6.72 10.94 -9.46
N PRO A 78 6.20 12.17 -9.40
CA PRO A 78 5.33 12.59 -8.30
C PRO A 78 4.04 11.77 -8.31
N PHE A 79 3.59 11.36 -7.13
CA PHE A 79 2.25 10.82 -6.92
C PHE A 79 1.20 11.88 -7.27
N PRO A 80 0.13 11.52 -8.00
CA PRO A 80 -0.89 12.47 -8.43
C PRO A 80 -1.62 13.09 -7.23
N ASP A 81 -1.88 14.40 -7.31
CA ASP A 81 -2.65 15.13 -6.28
C ASP A 81 -4.16 14.79 -6.32
N HIS A 82 -4.62 14.23 -7.44
CA HIS A 82 -6.03 14.02 -7.73
C HIS A 82 -6.32 12.63 -8.28
N GLY A 83 -7.58 12.23 -8.10
CA GLY A 83 -8.16 11.03 -8.64
C GLY A 83 -8.24 11.02 -10.18
N PRO A 84 -8.92 10.01 -10.77
CA PRO A 84 -9.27 10.11 -12.18
C PRO A 84 -10.11 11.38 -12.40
N ASP A 85 -10.16 11.85 -13.63
CA ASP A 85 -11.02 12.96 -13.98
C ASP A 85 -12.48 12.63 -13.57
N PRO A 86 -13.13 13.47 -12.73
CA PRO A 86 -14.47 13.16 -12.23
C PRO A 86 -15.53 13.06 -13.33
N GLU A 87 -15.44 13.87 -14.39
CA GLU A 87 -16.39 13.80 -15.51
C GLU A 87 -16.26 12.47 -16.26
N SER A 88 -15.03 12.03 -16.51
CA SER A 88 -14.74 10.72 -17.12
C SER A 88 -15.23 9.56 -16.25
N LEU A 89 -15.04 9.66 -14.92
CA LEU A 89 -15.51 8.65 -13.97
C LEU A 89 -17.04 8.57 -13.93
N ASP A 90 -17.72 9.72 -13.86
CA ASP A 90 -19.18 9.79 -13.83
C ASP A 90 -19.79 9.32 -15.15
N ALA A 91 -19.19 9.70 -16.29
CA ALA A 91 -19.60 9.21 -17.61
C ALA A 91 -19.49 7.69 -17.70
N LEU A 92 -18.34 7.12 -17.30
CA LEU A 92 -18.14 5.68 -17.33
C LEU A 92 -19.12 4.95 -16.40
N ARG A 93 -19.38 5.47 -15.20
CA ARG A 93 -20.39 4.90 -14.29
C ARG A 93 -21.79 4.91 -14.88
N ALA A 94 -22.17 5.97 -15.59
CA ALA A 94 -23.48 6.06 -16.24
C ALA A 94 -23.64 5.10 -17.42
N GLU A 95 -22.54 4.63 -18.01
CA GLU A 95 -22.52 3.64 -19.10
C GLU A 95 -22.44 2.18 -18.60
N ARG A 96 -22.55 1.94 -17.29
CA ARG A 96 -22.51 0.58 -16.74
C ARG A 96 -23.70 -0.23 -17.28
N PRO A 97 -23.47 -1.38 -17.95
CA PRO A 97 -24.54 -2.25 -18.40
C PRO A 97 -25.38 -2.78 -17.22
N GLU A 98 -26.71 -2.75 -17.36
CA GLU A 98 -27.64 -3.42 -16.44
C GLU A 98 -28.17 -4.69 -17.11
N GLU A 99 -28.29 -5.80 -16.36
CA GLU A 99 -28.77 -7.08 -16.89
C GLU A 99 -30.15 -6.97 -17.56
N GLU A 100 -30.98 -6.02 -17.07
CA GLU A 100 -32.33 -5.76 -17.55
C GLU A 100 -32.37 -5.14 -18.97
N ASP A 101 -31.26 -4.60 -19.47
CA ASP A 101 -31.17 -3.99 -20.80
C ASP A 101 -30.90 -5.00 -21.94
N PHE A 102 -30.70 -6.28 -21.61
CA PHE A 102 -30.29 -7.32 -22.56
C PHE A 102 -31.27 -8.50 -22.60
N ASP A 103 -31.52 -9.03 -23.81
CA ASP A 103 -32.39 -10.18 -24.02
C ASP A 103 -31.64 -11.52 -23.82
N GLU A 104 -30.33 -11.54 -24.03
CA GLU A 104 -29.44 -12.70 -23.90
C GLU A 104 -28.36 -12.45 -22.85
N VAL A 105 -28.09 -13.45 -22.00
CA VAL A 105 -27.10 -13.34 -20.92
C VAL A 105 -25.69 -13.17 -21.51
N GLU A 106 -25.41 -13.84 -22.62
CA GLU A 106 -24.13 -13.74 -23.32
C GLU A 106 -23.85 -12.31 -23.82
N GLU A 107 -24.87 -11.57 -24.26
CA GLU A 107 -24.70 -10.16 -24.68
C GLU A 107 -24.42 -9.24 -23.48
N PHE A 108 -25.05 -9.51 -22.33
CA PHE A 108 -24.76 -8.80 -21.08
C PHE A 108 -23.33 -9.09 -20.59
N ASP A 109 -22.91 -10.35 -20.62
CA ASP A 109 -21.56 -10.78 -20.22
C ASP A 109 -20.48 -10.07 -21.07
N ASP A 110 -20.66 -10.03 -22.40
CA ASP A 110 -19.75 -9.30 -23.30
C ASP A 110 -19.73 -7.79 -23.01
N ALA A 111 -20.90 -7.20 -22.72
CA ALA A 111 -21.02 -5.77 -22.44
C ALA A 111 -20.38 -5.38 -21.09
N ILE A 112 -20.60 -6.18 -20.04
CA ILE A 112 -20.04 -5.92 -18.72
C ILE A 112 -18.53 -6.14 -18.72
N GLU A 113 -18.01 -7.14 -19.44
CA GLU A 113 -16.56 -7.34 -19.61
C GLU A 113 -15.91 -6.14 -20.31
N ALA A 114 -16.50 -5.65 -21.41
CA ALA A 114 -16.00 -4.46 -22.10
C ALA A 114 -16.10 -3.18 -21.26
N TRP A 115 -17.05 -3.10 -20.33
CA TRP A 115 -17.13 -2.00 -19.37
C TRP A 115 -16.05 -2.13 -18.28
N ASP A 116 -15.85 -3.33 -17.73
CA ASP A 116 -14.83 -3.63 -16.72
C ASP A 116 -13.42 -3.34 -17.24
N GLU A 117 -13.10 -3.67 -18.49
CA GLU A 117 -11.79 -3.32 -19.09
C GLU A 117 -11.55 -1.80 -19.11
N ARG A 118 -12.58 -1.01 -19.42
CA ARG A 118 -12.49 0.46 -19.42
C ARG A 118 -12.38 1.00 -18.01
N TRP A 119 -13.10 0.40 -17.06
CA TRP A 119 -13.02 0.73 -15.64
C TRP A 119 -11.61 0.46 -15.09
N GLU A 120 -11.05 -0.71 -15.39
CA GLU A 120 -9.70 -1.08 -14.99
C GLU A 120 -8.66 -0.13 -15.58
N ALA A 121 -8.77 0.19 -16.88
CA ALA A 121 -7.88 1.13 -17.54
C ALA A 121 -7.92 2.54 -16.93
N LEU A 122 -9.06 2.97 -16.40
CA LEU A 122 -9.20 4.28 -15.74
C LEU A 122 -8.70 4.25 -14.28
N MET A 123 -9.13 3.26 -13.50
CA MET A 123 -8.92 3.21 -12.05
C MET A 123 -7.56 2.63 -11.65
N PHE A 124 -7.02 1.72 -12.47
CA PHE A 124 -5.81 0.95 -12.17
C PHE A 124 -4.65 1.23 -13.13
N ALA A 125 -4.75 2.27 -13.97
CA ALA A 125 -3.62 2.74 -14.76
C ALA A 125 -2.37 2.96 -13.87
N PRO A 126 -1.16 2.52 -14.27
CA PRO A 126 0.06 2.65 -13.46
C PRO A 126 0.36 4.08 -13.00
N GLU A 127 -0.04 5.08 -13.80
CA GLU A 127 0.12 6.50 -13.50
C GLU A 127 -0.68 6.94 -12.25
N ARG A 128 -1.76 6.24 -11.92
CA ARG A 128 -2.59 6.48 -10.72
C ARG A 128 -1.81 6.28 -9.43
N THR A 129 -0.79 5.43 -9.45
CA THR A 129 0.03 5.07 -8.29
C THR A 129 1.52 5.33 -8.51
N ALA A 130 1.86 6.15 -9.52
CA ALA A 130 3.21 6.62 -9.73
C ALA A 130 3.77 7.25 -8.44
N GLY A 131 5.06 7.03 -8.15
CA GLY A 131 5.64 7.60 -6.93
C GLY A 131 5.18 6.96 -5.62
N ALA A 132 4.49 5.83 -5.63
CA ALA A 132 4.07 5.11 -4.42
C ALA A 132 4.49 3.64 -4.44
N ILE A 133 4.55 3.02 -3.26
CA ILE A 133 4.75 1.58 -3.08
C ILE A 133 3.64 1.00 -2.22
N VAL A 134 3.27 -0.25 -2.48
CA VAL A 134 2.44 -1.01 -1.55
C VAL A 134 3.30 -1.47 -0.37
N ILE A 135 2.84 -1.22 0.85
CA ILE A 135 3.59 -1.48 2.06
C ILE A 135 2.91 -2.48 3.01
N SER A 136 1.62 -2.71 2.85
CA SER A 136 0.86 -3.73 3.57
C SER A 136 -0.43 -4.10 2.81
N HIS A 137 -0.98 -5.28 3.08
CA HIS A 137 -2.33 -5.65 2.65
C HIS A 137 -3.27 -5.74 3.86
N LEU A 138 -4.53 -5.38 3.65
CA LEU A 138 -5.59 -5.47 4.66
C LEU A 138 -6.47 -6.73 4.48
N GLY A 139 -6.20 -7.54 3.46
CA GLY A 139 -7.11 -8.59 2.99
C GLY A 139 -8.10 -8.02 1.96
N CYS A 140 -8.96 -8.87 1.39
CA CYS A 140 -10.01 -8.46 0.43
C CYS A 140 -9.53 -7.51 -0.69
N ALA A 141 -8.31 -7.70 -1.19
CA ALA A 141 -7.68 -6.82 -2.18
C ALA A 141 -7.52 -5.33 -1.77
N GLN A 142 -7.67 -4.99 -0.49
CA GLN A 142 -7.35 -3.67 0.05
C GLN A 142 -5.89 -3.60 0.49
N ARG A 143 -5.25 -2.44 0.25
CA ARG A 143 -3.82 -2.24 0.52
C ARG A 143 -3.55 -0.89 1.17
N GLU A 144 -2.42 -0.82 1.86
CA GLU A 144 -1.84 0.43 2.34
C GLU A 144 -0.63 0.79 1.48
N TRP A 145 -0.61 2.02 0.98
CA TRP A 145 0.43 2.57 0.14
C TRP A 145 1.25 3.61 0.91
N LEU A 146 2.57 3.57 0.73
CA LEU A 146 3.48 4.64 1.16
C LEU A 146 3.84 5.51 -0.04
N ILE A 147 3.56 6.81 0.07
CA ILE A 147 3.93 7.78 -0.96
C ILE A 147 5.42 8.12 -0.85
N ILE A 148 6.17 7.92 -1.92
CA ILE A 148 7.62 8.13 -2.00
C ILE A 148 7.96 9.50 -2.63
N SER A 149 7.15 9.94 -3.60
CA SER A 149 7.41 11.13 -4.42
C SER A 149 6.16 12.00 -4.56
N GLY A 150 6.34 13.33 -4.67
CA GLY A 150 5.24 14.29 -4.80
C GLY A 150 4.94 15.05 -3.50
N THR A 151 3.82 15.77 -3.50
CA THR A 151 3.33 16.63 -2.40
C THR A 151 2.96 15.83 -1.14
N HIS A 152 2.45 14.60 -1.33
CA HIS A 152 2.00 13.68 -0.28
C HIS A 152 3.11 12.80 0.28
N ARG A 153 4.38 13.07 -0.06
CA ARG A 153 5.54 12.26 0.30
C ARG A 153 5.61 11.93 1.80
N GLY A 154 5.78 10.64 2.10
CA GLY A 154 5.93 10.11 3.46
C GLY A 154 4.61 9.79 4.16
N THR A 155 3.47 10.04 3.51
CA THR A 155 2.13 9.72 4.05
C THR A 155 1.66 8.33 3.63
N ILE A 156 0.72 7.79 4.39
CA ILE A 156 0.06 6.51 4.16
C ILE A 156 -1.30 6.73 3.51
N TRP A 157 -1.62 5.92 2.51
CA TRP A 157 -2.87 5.99 1.76
C TRP A 157 -3.53 4.61 1.70
N SER A 158 -4.82 4.56 1.95
CA SER A 158 -5.62 3.35 1.84
C SER A 158 -6.16 3.23 0.42
N ASP A 159 -6.01 2.04 -0.16
CA ASP A 159 -6.47 1.71 -1.51
C ASP A 159 -7.76 0.90 -1.43
N CYS A 160 -8.87 1.61 -1.70
CA CYS A 160 -10.22 1.09 -1.71
C CYS A 160 -10.76 0.89 -3.14
N ARG A 161 -9.90 0.83 -4.16
CA ARG A 161 -10.33 0.67 -5.57
C ARG A 161 -11.03 -0.64 -5.86
N ALA A 162 -10.78 -1.67 -5.04
CA ALA A 162 -11.54 -2.92 -5.10
C ALA A 162 -13.01 -2.74 -4.66
N ASP A 163 -13.34 -1.65 -3.96
CA ASP A 163 -14.68 -1.32 -3.45
C ASP A 163 -15.27 -0.10 -4.21
N ASP A 164 -14.90 0.09 -5.48
CA ASP A 164 -15.34 1.20 -6.36
C ASP A 164 -15.04 2.63 -5.85
N ALA A 165 -14.11 2.75 -4.89
CA ALA A 165 -13.64 4.02 -4.31
C ALA A 165 -12.18 4.31 -4.69
N ASP A 166 -11.79 5.59 -4.75
CA ASP A 166 -10.39 5.92 -5.06
C ASP A 166 -9.45 5.74 -3.86
N LEU A 167 -8.13 5.83 -4.09
CA LEU A 167 -7.16 5.93 -3.01
C LEU A 167 -7.43 7.18 -2.18
N VAL A 168 -7.37 7.03 -0.85
CA VAL A 168 -7.57 8.14 0.08
C VAL A 168 -6.43 8.22 1.08
N PRO A 169 -6.03 9.44 1.50
CA PRO A 169 -5.02 9.58 2.54
C PRO A 169 -5.59 9.01 3.84
N LEU A 170 -4.79 8.19 4.54
CA LEU A 170 -5.13 7.78 5.89
C LEU A 170 -5.03 9.03 6.79
N LEU A 171 -6.13 9.37 7.48
CA LEU A 171 -6.20 10.57 8.32
C LEU A 171 -6.12 10.21 9.80
N ALA A 172 -5.36 11.00 10.55
CA ALA A 172 -5.38 10.96 12.00
C ALA A 172 -6.68 11.60 12.54
N HIS A 173 -6.91 11.43 13.85
CA HIS A 173 -8.07 12.02 14.55
C HIS A 173 -8.18 13.54 14.40
N ASP A 174 -7.07 14.25 14.15
CA ASP A 174 -7.05 15.70 13.91
C ASP A 174 -7.25 16.07 12.43
N GLY A 175 -7.58 15.09 11.58
CA GLY A 175 -7.84 15.27 10.15
C GLY A 175 -6.59 15.40 9.28
N LYS A 176 -5.38 15.25 9.84
CA LYS A 176 -4.14 15.34 9.05
C LYS A 176 -3.72 14.00 8.46
N PRO A 177 -3.07 13.99 7.28
CA PRO A 177 -2.48 12.79 6.72
C PRO A 177 -1.49 12.13 7.69
N VAL A 178 -1.62 10.82 7.85
CA VAL A 178 -0.77 9.99 8.71
C VAL A 178 0.56 9.75 8.01
N THR A 179 1.68 10.03 8.69
CA THR A 179 3.02 9.66 8.19
C THR A 179 3.33 8.20 8.45
N PHE A 180 4.31 7.64 7.72
CA PHE A 180 4.79 6.28 7.96
C PHE A 180 5.13 6.02 9.44
N ALA A 181 5.89 6.92 10.09
CA ALA A 181 6.29 6.73 11.48
C ALA A 181 5.07 6.70 12.41
N ARG A 182 4.11 7.61 12.21
CA ARG A 182 2.89 7.66 13.02
C ARG A 182 2.06 6.39 12.85
N TRP A 183 1.86 5.95 11.60
CA TRP A 183 1.15 4.72 11.29
C TRP A 183 1.76 3.49 11.98
N TYR A 184 3.09 3.35 11.91
CA TYR A 184 3.79 2.22 12.52
C TYR A 184 3.77 2.26 14.06
N ILE A 185 4.01 3.44 14.65
CA ILE A 185 4.05 3.61 16.11
C ILE A 185 2.67 3.42 16.74
N THR A 186 1.60 3.94 16.13
CA THR A 186 0.25 3.76 16.66
C THR A 186 -0.14 2.28 16.75
N TRP A 187 0.19 1.48 15.74
CA TRP A 187 -0.01 0.03 15.81
C TRP A 187 0.83 -0.63 16.91
N LEU A 188 2.09 -0.23 17.09
CA LEU A 188 2.93 -0.76 18.16
C LEU A 188 2.36 -0.45 19.55
N GLU A 189 1.89 0.79 19.77
CA GLU A 189 1.25 1.23 21.01
C GLU A 189 -0.01 0.40 21.29
N GLU A 190 -0.86 0.19 20.29
CA GLU A 190 -2.06 -0.65 20.39
C GLU A 190 -1.74 -2.12 20.68
N ALA A 191 -0.71 -2.67 20.02
CA ALA A 191 -0.26 -4.04 20.24
C ALA A 191 0.30 -4.24 21.65
N GLU A 192 1.09 -3.28 22.16
CA GLU A 192 1.59 -3.28 23.53
C GLU A 192 0.44 -3.23 24.55
N LEU A 193 -0.51 -2.30 24.37
CA LEU A 193 -1.71 -2.20 25.21
C LEU A 193 -2.51 -3.50 25.22
N THR A 194 -2.72 -4.11 24.06
CA THR A 194 -3.44 -5.39 23.91
C THR A 194 -2.72 -6.52 24.64
N ALA A 195 -1.38 -6.60 24.52
CA ALA A 195 -0.59 -7.61 25.21
C ALA A 195 -0.64 -7.47 26.74
N HIS A 196 -0.85 -6.24 27.25
CA HIS A 196 -1.01 -5.97 28.68
C HIS A 196 -2.43 -6.20 29.22
N GLN A 197 -3.43 -6.42 28.35
CA GLN A 197 -4.76 -6.77 28.80
C GLN A 197 -4.81 -8.24 29.25
N PRO A 198 -5.17 -8.54 30.50
CA PRO A 198 -5.38 -9.91 30.91
C PRO A 198 -6.54 -10.50 30.10
N LEU A 199 -6.36 -11.71 29.57
CA LEU A 199 -7.44 -12.47 28.93
C LEU A 199 -8.59 -12.63 29.93
N THR A 200 -9.62 -11.79 29.83
CA THR A 200 -10.90 -12.05 30.49
C THR A 200 -11.52 -13.24 29.77
N ARG A 201 -11.20 -14.45 30.23
CA ARG A 201 -11.95 -15.66 29.89
C ARG A 201 -13.36 -15.49 30.46
N THR A 202 -14.27 -14.96 29.66
CA THR A 202 -15.69 -15.19 29.89
C THR A 202 -15.98 -16.63 29.48
N SER A 203 -15.77 -17.54 30.42
CA SER A 203 -16.47 -18.82 30.38
C SER A 203 -17.96 -18.53 30.52
N SER A 204 -18.72 -18.85 29.49
CA SER A 204 -20.16 -19.15 29.58
C SER A 204 -20.33 -20.28 28.57
N GLU A 205 -20.28 -21.55 28.97
CA GLU A 205 -21.42 -22.28 29.54
C GLU A 205 -22.74 -21.82 28.92
N ASN A 206 -23.09 -22.44 27.79
CA ASN A 206 -24.33 -23.20 27.67
C ASN A 206 -24.23 -24.21 26.51
#